data_AF-A0A535XJD5-F1
#
_entry.id   AF-A0A535XJD5-F1
#
_cell.length_a   1.000
_cell.length_b   1.000
_cell.length_c   1.000
_cell.angle_alpha   90.00
_cell.angle_beta   90.00
_cell.angle_gamma   90.00
#
_symmetry.space_group_name_H-M   'P 1'
#
loop_
_entity.id
_entity.type
_entity.pdbx_description
1 polymer ?
#
loop_
_entity_poly.entity_id
_entity_poly.type
_entity_poly.pdbx_seq_one_letter_code
_entity_poly.pdbx_strand_id
1 'polypeptide(L)'
;MKEESDGEPISRITLTGWSGSHEILASVFAREVLPSAERTPSEQARAYFQKFRAATAKQPWTDFIETSFEDGDHTYPALGYRERVPGAVSALDVQQDTIVLLVFPNDFPGGGYFYPFFWTDTHLASAPMGSLADLQALVGSFSVKSSPVGARAKGCGLP
;
A
#
# COMPACT_ATOMS: atom_id res chain seq x y z
N MET A 1 -19.01 -24.03 -3.12
CA MET A 1 -17.63 -23.68 -2.77
C MET A 1 -17.67 -22.19 -2.47
N LYS A 2 -17.60 -21.80 -1.19
CA LYS A 2 -17.75 -20.41 -0.77
C LYS A 2 -16.37 -19.77 -0.97
N GLU A 3 -16.25 -18.85 -1.91
CA GLU A 3 -15.06 -17.99 -1.99
C GLU A 3 -14.90 -17.34 -0.62
N GLU A 4 -13.77 -17.65 0.02
CA GLU A 4 -13.28 -16.97 1.20
C GLU A 4 -12.90 -15.57 0.73
N SER A 5 -13.88 -14.65 0.75
CA SER A 5 -13.61 -13.24 0.54
C SER A 5 -12.72 -12.80 1.70
N ASP A 6 -11.41 -12.72 1.45
CA ASP A 6 -10.42 -12.17 2.37
C ASP A 6 -10.97 -10.84 2.91
N GLY A 7 -11.37 -10.85 4.19
CA GLY A 7 -12.30 -9.89 4.79
C GLY A 7 -12.08 -8.43 4.38
N GLU A 8 -13.18 -7.70 4.16
CA GLU A 8 -13.16 -6.27 3.85
C GLU A 8 -12.24 -5.50 4.81
N PRO A 9 -11.51 -4.46 4.35
CA PRO A 9 -10.65 -3.70 5.24
C PRO A 9 -11.48 -3.13 6.39
N ILE A 10 -11.07 -3.45 7.62
CA ILE A 10 -11.79 -3.07 8.84
C ILE A 10 -11.95 -1.54 8.94
N SER A 11 -10.96 -0.80 8.44
CA SER A 11 -11.03 0.64 8.21
C SER A 11 -9.94 1.05 7.21
N ARG A 12 -10.23 2.04 6.35
CA ARG A 12 -9.26 2.67 5.46
C ARG A 12 -9.17 4.15 5.83
N ILE A 13 -7.95 4.61 6.05
CA ILE A 13 -7.62 6.03 6.15
C ILE A 13 -7.00 6.42 4.82
N THR A 14 -7.50 7.48 4.21
CA THR A 14 -6.96 8.03 2.97
C THR A 14 -6.62 9.49 3.20
N LEU A 15 -5.39 9.86 2.84
CA LEU A 15 -4.87 11.21 2.87
C LEU A 15 -4.55 11.63 1.44
N THR A 16 -4.91 12.85 1.08
CA THR A 16 -4.53 13.47 -0.17
C THR A 16 -3.81 14.77 0.10
N GLY A 17 -2.82 15.08 -0.72
CA GLY A 17 -2.00 16.28 -0.57
C GLY A 17 -1.20 16.59 -1.81
N TRP A 18 -0.40 17.64 -1.73
CA TRP A 18 0.47 18.08 -2.82
C TRP A 18 1.89 18.28 -2.32
N SER A 19 2.87 17.81 -3.10
CA SER A 19 4.31 18.03 -2.88
C SER A 19 4.89 18.67 -4.13
N GLY A 20 4.99 20.00 -4.15
CA GLY A 20 5.30 20.74 -5.37
C GLY A 20 4.20 20.55 -6.44
N SER A 21 4.58 20.04 -7.62
CA SER A 21 3.66 19.72 -8.72
C SER A 21 3.08 18.30 -8.67
N HIS A 22 3.34 17.56 -7.59
CA HIS A 22 2.93 16.18 -7.43
C HIS A 22 1.68 16.09 -6.58
N GLU A 23 0.67 15.39 -7.06
CA GLU A 23 -0.48 15.00 -6.24
C GLU A 23 -0.18 13.68 -5.56
N ILE A 24 -0.30 13.67 -4.24
CA ILE A 24 0.00 12.53 -3.40
C ILE A 24 -1.31 11.95 -2.87
N LEU A 25 -1.49 10.65 -3.03
CA LEU A 25 -2.53 9.86 -2.41
C LEU A 25 -1.89 8.80 -1.52
N ALA A 26 -2.17 8.86 -0.22
CA ALA A 26 -1.75 7.85 0.73
C ALA A 26 -2.97 7.12 1.29
N SER A 27 -2.96 5.79 1.32
CA SER A 27 -4.01 5.01 1.97
C SER A 27 -3.42 3.94 2.86
N VAL A 28 -3.93 3.84 4.09
CA VAL A 28 -3.56 2.78 5.05
C VAL A 28 -4.82 2.07 5.52
N PHE A 29 -4.73 0.74 5.67
CA PHE A 29 -5.80 -0.07 6.25
C PHE A 29 -5.23 -1.26 6.99
N ALA A 30 -6.01 -1.83 7.90
CA ALA A 30 -5.63 -3.06 8.60
C ALA A 30 -5.98 -4.30 7.78
N ARG A 31 -5.10 -5.30 7.79
CA ARG A 31 -5.34 -6.65 7.24
C ARG A 31 -5.00 -7.71 8.25
N GLU A 32 -5.84 -8.74 8.34
CA GLU A 32 -5.58 -9.87 9.23
C GLU A 32 -4.38 -10.69 8.74
N VAL A 33 -3.52 -11.07 9.68
CA VAL A 33 -2.45 -12.05 9.49
C VAL A 33 -3.12 -13.41 9.39
N LEU A 34 -2.92 -14.11 8.26
CA LEU A 34 -3.58 -15.38 8.03
C LEU A 34 -3.11 -16.43 9.06
N PRO A 35 -4.02 -17.07 9.81
CA PRO A 35 -3.65 -17.91 10.95
C PRO A 35 -3.00 -19.27 10.62
N SER A 36 -2.91 -19.70 9.35
CA SER A 36 -2.67 -21.14 9.06
C SER A 36 -1.46 -21.53 8.21
N ALA A 37 -0.58 -20.63 7.72
CA ALA A 37 0.62 -21.09 7.00
C ALA A 37 1.85 -20.18 7.03
N GLU A 38 1.70 -18.88 7.27
CA GLU A 38 2.78 -17.90 7.12
C GLU A 38 3.10 -17.29 8.47
N ARG A 39 4.21 -17.71 9.07
CA ARG A 39 4.55 -17.33 10.45
C ARG A 39 5.42 -16.09 10.50
N THR A 40 6.12 -15.77 9.41
CA THR A 40 7.02 -14.62 9.36
C THR A 40 6.39 -13.45 8.62
N PRO A 41 6.71 -12.19 8.99
CA PRO A 41 6.33 -11.01 8.22
C PRO A 41 6.68 -11.11 6.72
N SER A 42 7.80 -11.74 6.39
CA SER A 42 8.26 -11.93 5.01
C SER A 42 7.39 -12.90 4.21
N GLU A 43 6.93 -14.00 4.81
CA GLU A 43 5.99 -14.92 4.16
C GLU A 43 4.63 -14.25 3.92
N GLN A 44 4.08 -13.58 4.94
CA GLN A 44 2.83 -12.80 4.84
C GLN A 44 2.92 -11.73 3.75
N ALA A 45 4.06 -11.02 3.68
CA ALA A 45 4.29 -10.03 2.64
C ALA A 45 4.29 -10.65 1.24
N ARG A 46 4.97 -11.79 1.07
CA ARG A 46 5.04 -12.50 -0.20
C ARG A 46 3.67 -12.97 -0.66
N ALA A 47 2.85 -13.60 0.20
CA ALA A 47 1.50 -13.98 -0.20
C ALA A 47 0.62 -12.78 -0.49
N TYR A 48 0.72 -11.71 0.30
CA TYR A 48 -0.03 -10.49 0.03
C TYR A 48 0.29 -9.93 -1.36
N PHE A 49 1.57 -9.79 -1.71
CA PHE A 49 1.97 -9.30 -3.03
C PHE A 49 1.59 -10.25 -4.17
N GLN A 50 1.69 -11.57 -3.97
CA GLN A 50 1.22 -12.55 -4.95
C GLN A 50 -0.28 -12.43 -5.20
N LYS A 51 -1.10 -12.35 -4.14
CA LYS A 51 -2.55 -12.14 -4.25
C LYS A 51 -2.87 -10.80 -4.91
N PHE A 52 -2.18 -9.73 -4.52
CA PHE A 52 -2.36 -8.39 -5.09
C PHE A 52 -2.09 -8.38 -6.60
N ARG A 53 -0.97 -8.96 -7.03
CA ARG A 53 -0.63 -9.08 -8.47
C ARG A 53 -1.65 -9.93 -9.23
N ALA A 54 -2.12 -11.03 -8.64
CA ALA A 54 -3.14 -11.87 -9.26
C ALA A 54 -4.48 -11.12 -9.42
N ALA A 55 -4.91 -10.39 -8.41
CA ALA A 55 -6.14 -9.59 -8.46
C ALA A 55 -6.06 -8.46 -9.50
N THR A 56 -4.86 -7.93 -9.72
CA THR A 56 -4.63 -6.74 -10.54
C THR A 56 -4.11 -7.07 -11.94
N ALA A 57 -4.12 -8.35 -12.33
CA ALA A 57 -3.61 -8.84 -13.61
C ALA A 57 -4.31 -8.25 -14.86
N LYS A 58 -5.51 -7.67 -14.70
CA LYS A 58 -6.25 -7.00 -15.78
C LYS A 58 -6.07 -5.48 -15.79
N GLN A 59 -5.40 -4.91 -14.80
CA GLN A 59 -5.16 -3.48 -14.71
C GLN A 59 -4.02 -3.08 -15.67
N PRO A 60 -4.00 -1.84 -16.17
CA PRO A 60 -2.94 -1.35 -17.06
C PRO A 60 -1.63 -1.04 -16.29
N TRP A 61 -1.44 -1.64 -15.13
CA TRP A 61 -0.29 -1.41 -14.26
C TRP A 61 0.92 -2.17 -14.78
N THR A 62 2.07 -1.52 -14.68
CA THR A 62 3.33 -1.98 -15.25
C THR A 62 4.44 -1.92 -14.22
N ASP A 63 5.57 -2.55 -14.53
CA ASP A 63 6.81 -2.47 -13.75
C ASP A 63 6.64 -2.83 -12.27
N PHE A 64 5.92 -3.92 -12.01
CA PHE A 64 5.82 -4.51 -10.69
C PHE A 64 7.21 -4.94 -10.19
N ILE A 65 7.68 -4.31 -9.11
CA ILE A 65 8.99 -4.58 -8.50
C ILE A 65 8.79 -4.82 -7.01
N GLU A 66 9.03 -6.05 -6.56
CA GLU A 66 9.16 -6.36 -5.14
C GLU A 66 10.53 -5.88 -4.64
N THR A 67 10.53 -5.08 -3.57
CA THR A 67 11.71 -4.45 -2.99
C THR A 67 11.55 -4.32 -1.47
N SER A 68 12.54 -3.71 -0.82
CA SER A 68 12.43 -3.19 0.54
C SER A 68 12.41 -1.66 0.54
N PHE A 69 11.72 -1.09 1.50
CA PHE A 69 11.78 0.33 1.84
C PHE A 69 12.47 0.49 3.20
N GLU A 70 13.48 1.34 3.25
CA GLU A 70 14.28 1.60 4.45
C GLU A 70 13.90 2.96 5.06
N ASP A 71 13.66 2.96 6.38
CA ASP A 71 13.39 4.16 7.19
C ASP A 71 14.09 4.03 8.55
N GLY A 72 15.28 4.63 8.65
CA GLY A 72 16.15 4.49 9.82
C GLY A 72 16.53 3.02 10.06
N ASP A 73 16.21 2.51 11.25
CA ASP A 73 16.47 1.12 11.65
C ASP A 73 15.38 0.13 11.19
N HIS A 74 14.38 0.61 10.44
CA HIS A 74 13.27 -0.21 9.96
C HIS A 74 13.41 -0.55 8.47
N THR A 75 13.10 -1.79 8.13
CA THR A 75 13.01 -2.27 6.75
C THR A 75 11.63 -2.87 6.53
N TYR A 76 10.91 -2.35 5.54
CA TYR A 76 9.55 -2.78 5.20
C TYR A 76 9.54 -3.50 3.86
N PRO A 77 8.84 -4.64 3.73
CA PRO A 77 8.55 -5.23 2.43
C PRO A 77 7.72 -4.25 1.60
N ALA A 78 8.10 -4.04 0.34
CA ALA A 78 7.45 -3.11 -0.55
C ALA A 78 7.22 -3.70 -1.95
N LEU A 79 6.16 -3.24 -2.61
CA LEU A 79 5.88 -3.53 -4.01
C LEU A 79 5.64 -2.21 -4.74
N GLY A 80 6.54 -1.88 -5.67
CA GLY A 80 6.37 -0.76 -6.59
C GLY A 80 5.60 -1.20 -7.83
N TYR A 81 4.76 -0.33 -8.37
CA TYR A 81 4.19 -0.45 -9.71
C TYR A 81 3.84 0.93 -10.25
N ARG A 82 3.60 1.03 -11.56
CA ARG A 82 3.25 2.29 -12.19
C ARG A 82 2.09 2.17 -13.16
N GLU A 83 1.31 3.23 -13.25
CA GLU A 83 0.22 3.38 -14.22
C GLU A 83 0.44 4.65 -15.03
N ARG A 84 0.27 4.57 -16.35
CA ARG A 84 0.26 5.74 -17.22
C ARG A 84 -1.19 6.05 -17.61
N VAL A 85 -1.64 7.26 -17.29
CA VAL A 85 -2.97 7.76 -17.62
C VAL A 85 -2.85 8.73 -18.79
N PRO A 86 -3.37 8.39 -19.99
CA PRO A 86 -3.29 9.26 -21.15
C PRO A 86 -4.04 10.57 -20.94
N GLY A 87 -3.40 11.68 -21.31
CA GLY A 87 -4.04 13.00 -21.33
C GLY A 87 -4.80 13.27 -22.63
N ALA A 88 -5.44 14.44 -22.71
CA ALA A 88 -6.06 14.91 -23.96
C ALA A 88 -5.03 15.09 -25.10
N VAL A 89 -3.78 15.38 -24.73
CA VAL A 89 -2.59 15.36 -25.59
C VAL A 89 -1.44 14.73 -24.81
N SER A 90 -0.44 14.19 -25.50
CA SER A 90 0.69 13.46 -24.89
C SER A 90 1.53 14.29 -23.90
N ALA A 91 1.55 15.62 -24.05
CA ALA A 91 2.20 16.52 -23.09
C ALA A 91 1.46 16.62 -21.74
N LEU A 92 0.22 16.14 -21.68
CA LEU A 92 -0.61 16.09 -20.48
C LEU A 92 -0.81 14.64 -19.97
N ASP A 93 -0.02 13.69 -20.48
CA ASP A 93 0.01 12.35 -19.92
C ASP A 93 0.47 12.42 -18.45
N VAL A 94 -0.20 11.64 -17.61
CA VAL A 94 0.10 11.53 -16.19
C VAL A 94 0.69 10.15 -15.91
N GLN A 95 1.64 10.13 -15.00
CA GLN A 95 2.29 8.96 -14.46
C GLN A 95 1.85 8.85 -12.99
N GLN A 96 1.44 7.66 -12.59
CA GLN A 96 1.14 7.31 -11.21
C GLN A 96 2.11 6.25 -10.76
N ASP A 97 3.08 6.63 -9.94
CA ASP A 97 4.03 5.71 -9.34
C ASP A 97 3.54 5.34 -7.94
N THR A 98 3.20 4.07 -7.74
CA THR A 98 2.66 3.56 -6.47
C THR A 98 3.64 2.63 -5.78
N ILE A 99 3.83 2.85 -4.49
CA ILE A 99 4.53 1.93 -3.60
C ILE A 99 3.53 1.39 -2.58
N VAL A 100 3.45 0.06 -2.47
CA VAL A 100 2.70 -0.64 -1.43
C VAL A 100 3.67 -1.15 -0.37
N LEU A 101 3.69 -0.54 0.80
CA LEU A 101 4.55 -0.90 1.92
C LEU A 101 3.77 -1.70 2.95
N LEU A 102 4.34 -2.77 3.48
CA LEU A 102 3.70 -3.58 4.52
C LEU A 102 4.34 -3.33 5.87
N VAL A 103 3.58 -2.72 6.78
CA VAL A 103 4.04 -2.41 8.13
C VAL A 103 3.54 -3.49 9.11
N PHE A 104 4.49 -4.11 9.81
CA PHE A 104 4.24 -5.13 10.83
C PHE A 104 4.65 -4.57 12.21
N PRO A 105 3.70 -4.11 13.04
CA PRO A 105 4.03 -3.51 14.33
C PRO A 105 4.54 -4.55 15.34
N ASN A 106 5.66 -4.23 16.01
CA ASN A 106 6.30 -5.10 17.00
C ASN A 106 5.47 -5.23 18.31
N ASP A 107 4.69 -4.20 18.66
CA ASP A 107 4.02 -4.09 19.97
C ASP A 107 2.73 -4.92 20.10
N PHE A 108 2.39 -5.73 19.10
CA PHE A 108 1.23 -6.62 19.13
C PHE A 108 1.63 -8.10 19.17
N PRO A 109 2.13 -8.62 20.31
CA PRO A 109 2.35 -10.06 20.48
C PRO A 109 1.05 -10.89 20.46
N GLY A 110 -0.14 -10.25 20.40
CA GLY A 110 -1.44 -10.92 20.32
C GLY A 110 -2.38 -10.46 19.18
N GLY A 111 -1.94 -9.60 18.25
CA GLY A 111 -2.83 -9.00 17.25
C GLY A 111 -2.44 -9.40 15.84
N GLY A 112 -3.15 -10.38 15.28
CA GLY A 112 -2.94 -10.87 13.91
C GLY A 112 -3.32 -9.84 12.86
N TYR A 113 -2.62 -8.70 12.78
CA TYR A 113 -2.80 -7.68 11.75
C TYR A 113 -1.47 -7.12 11.22
N PHE A 114 -1.47 -6.75 9.94
CA PHE A 114 -0.46 -5.91 9.30
C PHE A 114 -1.15 -4.77 8.54
N TYR A 115 -0.39 -3.76 8.17
CA TYR A 115 -0.93 -2.52 7.59
C TYR A 115 -0.29 -2.23 6.24
N PRO A 116 -1.01 -2.50 5.13
CA PRO A 116 -0.63 -2.00 3.82
C PRO A 116 -0.76 -0.48 3.76
N PHE A 117 0.32 0.18 3.37
CA PHE A 117 0.40 1.58 2.99
C PHE A 117 0.52 1.68 1.47
N PHE A 118 -0.52 2.21 0.84
CA PHE A 118 -0.49 2.58 -0.56
C PHE A 118 -0.07 4.03 -0.65
N TRP A 119 1.06 4.31 -1.26
CA TRP A 119 1.54 5.66 -1.55
C TRP A 119 1.62 5.83 -3.05
N THR A 120 0.75 6.67 -3.61
CA THR A 120 0.72 6.98 -5.03
C THR A 120 1.16 8.42 -5.23
N ASP A 121 2.22 8.58 -6.01
CA ASP A 121 2.68 9.86 -6.53
C ASP A 121 2.15 10.03 -7.95
N THR A 122 1.29 11.04 -8.14
CA THR A 122 0.70 11.40 -9.43
C THR A 122 1.37 12.67 -9.94
N HIS A 123 2.04 12.56 -11.10
CA HIS A 123 2.75 13.67 -11.73
C HIS A 123 2.67 13.60 -13.25
N LEU A 124 3.06 14.67 -13.94
CA LEU A 124 3.20 14.63 -15.40
C LEU A 124 4.21 13.54 -15.78
N ALA A 125 3.94 12.79 -16.84
CA ALA A 125 4.82 11.71 -17.30
C ALA A 125 6.20 12.20 -17.77
N SER A 126 6.36 13.51 -18.00
CA SER A 126 7.64 14.14 -18.28
C SER A 126 8.45 14.49 -17.02
N ALA A 127 7.84 14.49 -15.85
CA ALA A 127 8.48 14.72 -14.57
C ALA A 127 8.94 13.38 -13.97
N PRO A 128 10.07 13.34 -13.25
CA PRO A 128 10.45 12.17 -12.45
C PRO A 128 9.55 12.07 -11.22
N MET A 129 9.47 10.88 -10.61
CA MET A 129 8.85 10.69 -9.29
C MET A 129 9.46 11.63 -8.25
N GLY A 130 8.61 12.13 -7.36
CA GLY A 130 8.97 12.98 -6.24
C GLY A 130 9.78 12.26 -5.17
N SER A 131 10.25 13.04 -4.20
CA SER A 131 11.00 12.51 -3.06
C SER A 131 10.14 11.57 -2.21
N LEU A 132 10.72 10.48 -1.72
CA LEU A 132 10.07 9.59 -0.75
C LEU A 132 10.13 10.12 0.69
N ALA A 133 10.66 11.33 0.92
CA ALA A 133 10.74 11.91 2.26
C ALA A 133 9.37 12.05 2.94
N ASP A 134 8.32 12.41 2.18
CA ASP A 134 6.97 12.53 2.73
C ASP A 134 6.39 11.16 3.11
N LEU A 135 6.74 10.10 2.36
CA LEU A 135 6.42 8.73 2.70
C LEU A 135 7.16 8.27 3.96
N GLN A 136 8.46 8.57 4.09
CA GLN A 136 9.25 8.30 5.30
C GLN A 136 8.62 9.00 6.51
N ALA A 137 8.29 10.29 6.38
CA ALA A 137 7.65 11.04 7.46
C ALA A 137 6.28 10.45 7.85
N LEU A 138 5.48 10.03 6.87
CA LEU A 138 4.19 9.38 7.10
C LEU A 138 4.37 8.07 7.88
N VAL A 139 5.26 7.19 7.43
CA VAL A 139 5.54 5.90 8.07
C VAL A 139 6.13 6.08 9.47
N GLY A 140 7.11 6.97 9.64
CA GLY A 140 7.72 7.28 10.93
C GLY A 140 6.74 7.92 11.93
N SER A 141 5.68 8.58 11.46
CA SER A 141 4.61 9.12 12.30
C SER A 141 3.51 8.11 12.63
N PHE A 142 3.50 6.95 11.95
CA PHE A 142 2.44 5.97 12.10
C PHE A 142 2.56 5.25 13.44
N SER A 143 1.49 5.35 14.24
CA SER A 143 1.38 4.63 15.50
C SER A 143 -0.03 4.11 15.67
N VAL A 144 -0.15 2.81 15.94
CA VAL A 144 -1.42 2.15 16.22
C VAL A 144 -1.65 2.15 17.72
N LYS A 145 -2.58 2.99 18.19
CA LYS A 145 -2.89 3.12 19.62
C LYS A 145 -3.79 2.00 20.16
N SER A 146 -4.50 1.26 19.31
CA SER A 146 -5.43 0.19 19.70
C SER A 146 -5.68 -0.79 18.57
N SER A 147 -6.00 -2.05 18.91
CA SER A 147 -6.37 -3.08 17.93
C SER A 147 -7.64 -2.68 17.15
N PRO A 148 -7.71 -2.93 15.83
CA PRO A 148 -8.90 -2.63 15.03
C PRO A 148 -10.10 -3.56 15.31
N VAL A 149 -9.98 -4.55 16.20
CA VAL A 149 -11.05 -5.49 16.57
C VAL A 149 -12.34 -4.75 16.97
N GLY A 150 -13.41 -4.96 16.21
CA GLY A 150 -14.75 -4.38 16.46
C GLY A 150 -15.03 -3.06 15.73
N ALA A 151 -14.10 -2.50 14.96
CA ALA A 151 -14.39 -1.38 14.08
C ALA A 151 -15.29 -1.85 12.91
N ARG A 152 -16.41 -1.15 12.68
CA ARG A 152 -17.30 -1.45 11.55
C ARG A 152 -16.65 -0.95 10.26
N ALA A 153 -16.26 -1.87 9.39
CA ALA A 153 -15.83 -1.56 8.03
C ALA A 153 -16.89 -0.70 7.32
N LYS A 154 -16.52 0.49 6.86
CA LYS A 154 -17.18 1.16 5.74
C LYS A 154 -16.28 0.87 4.55
N GLY A 155 -16.60 -0.18 3.83
CA GLY A 155 -15.72 -0.79 2.83
C GLY A 155 -15.33 0.14 1.70
N CYS A 156 -14.07 0.00 1.26
CA CYS A 156 -13.72 0.00 -0.15
C CYS A 156 -12.91 -1.29 -0.37
N GLY A 157 -13.31 -2.10 -1.34
CA GLY A 157 -12.57 -3.29 -1.75
C GLY A 157 -11.15 -2.95 -2.20
N LEU A 158 -10.33 -3.98 -2.34
CA LEU A 158 -9.25 -3.90 -3.32
C LEU A 158 -9.92 -3.65 -4.70
N PRO A 159 -9.36 -2.80 -5.56
CA PRO A 159 -9.85 -2.65 -6.93
C PRO A 159 -9.83 -3.99 -7.68
#